data_AF-A0A6B0TVZ1-F1
#
_entry.id   AF-A0A6B0TVZ1-F1
#
_cell.length_a   1.000
_cell.length_b   1.000
_cell.length_c   1.000
_cell.angle_alpha   90.00
_cell.angle_beta   90.00
_cell.angle_gamma   90.00
#
_symmetry.space_group_name_H-M   'P 1'
#
loop_
_entity.id
_entity.type
_entity.pdbx_description
1 polymer ?
#
loop_
_entity_poly.entity_id
_entity_poly.type
_entity_poly.pdbx_seq_one_letter_code
_entity_poly.pdbx_strand_id
1 'polypeptide(L)'
;MYEFLKSTLQIFGVVFLRFRPVPRIWSVWLVGVNLACLYFIKHPEAQVVLATTGVAVILQALIHRRFGFVRLLGIAHILWIPMFAWMATRTTEIAHYPDLQNWLVILLATNAVSFIVDTVDVLRFFCGERAPHYRWS
;
A
#
# COMPACT_ATOMS: atom_id res chain seq x y z
N MET A 1 15.08 -15.34 7.26
CA MET A 1 14.11 -15.60 6.16
C MET A 1 12.74 -16.04 6.69
N TYR A 2 12.66 -17.11 7.50
CA TYR A 2 11.40 -17.64 8.03
C TYR A 2 10.51 -16.61 8.77
N GLU A 3 11.06 -15.87 9.74
CA GLU A 3 10.30 -14.87 10.51
C GLU A 3 9.76 -13.70 9.68
N PHE A 4 10.48 -13.34 8.61
CA PHE A 4 10.04 -12.31 7.67
C PHE A 4 8.83 -12.82 6.87
N LEU A 5 8.94 -14.01 6.28
CA LEU A 5 7.86 -14.64 5.52
C LEU A 5 6.59 -14.80 6.38
N LYS A 6 6.76 -15.27 7.63
CA LYS A 6 5.67 -15.39 8.60
C LYS A 6 4.98 -14.04 8.86
N SER A 7 5.74 -12.98 9.07
CA SER A 7 5.18 -11.64 9.32
C SER A 7 4.40 -11.10 8.13
N THR A 8 4.97 -11.25 6.92
CA THR A 8 4.30 -10.87 5.68
C THR A 8 2.99 -11.64 5.49
N LEU A 9 3.00 -12.96 5.69
CA LEU A 9 1.80 -13.79 5.61
C LEU A 9 0.75 -13.41 6.66
N GLN A 10 1.17 -13.04 7.88
CA GLN A 10 0.26 -12.58 8.92
C GLN A 10 -0.41 -11.25 8.56
N ILE A 11 0.34 -10.29 8.01
CA ILE A 11 -0.21 -9.01 7.53
C ILE A 11 -1.29 -9.28 6.48
N PHE A 12 -0.96 -10.05 5.43
CA PHE A 12 -1.92 -10.39 4.39
C PHE A 12 -3.11 -11.19 4.92
N GLY A 13 -2.89 -12.14 5.83
CA GLY A 13 -3.95 -12.91 6.47
C GLY A 13 -4.92 -12.02 7.25
N VAL A 14 -4.43 -11.01 7.97
CA VAL A 14 -5.29 -10.05 8.67
C VAL A 14 -6.11 -9.22 7.68
N VAL A 15 -5.44 -8.66 6.66
CA VAL A 15 -6.07 -7.79 5.66
C VAL A 15 -7.15 -8.52 4.87
N PHE A 16 -6.89 -9.74 4.41
CA PHE A 16 -7.81 -10.49 3.55
C PHE A 16 -8.87 -11.29 4.31
N LEU A 17 -8.60 -11.73 5.54
CA LEU A 17 -9.47 -12.69 6.24
C LEU A 17 -10.10 -12.15 7.51
N ARG A 18 -9.46 -11.19 8.20
CA ARG A 18 -9.92 -10.71 9.53
C ARG A 18 -10.61 -9.37 9.50
N PHE A 19 -10.30 -8.51 8.53
CA PHE A 19 -10.98 -7.22 8.39
C PHE A 19 -12.49 -7.39 8.24
N ARG A 20 -13.25 -6.41 8.75
CA ARG A 20 -14.70 -6.30 8.51
C ARG A 20 -14.97 -6.24 7.00
N PRO A 21 -16.16 -6.62 6.51
CA PRO A 21 -16.41 -6.78 5.08
C PRO A 21 -16.04 -5.57 4.23
N VAL A 22 -16.40 -4.35 4.66
CA VAL A 22 -16.12 -3.12 3.91
C VAL A 22 -14.61 -2.84 3.78
N PRO A 23 -13.82 -2.71 4.87
CA PRO A 23 -12.36 -2.58 4.76
C PRO A 23 -11.69 -3.72 4.02
N ARG A 24 -12.20 -4.95 4.15
CA ARG A 24 -11.66 -6.11 3.44
C ARG A 24 -11.81 -5.98 1.93
N ILE A 25 -13.01 -5.68 1.45
CA ILE A 25 -13.27 -5.48 0.01
C ILE A 25 -12.41 -4.33 -0.52
N TRP A 26 -12.33 -3.23 0.25
CA TRP A 26 -11.47 -2.10 -0.10
C TRP A 26 -9.99 -2.49 -0.21
N SER A 27 -9.47 -3.26 0.75
CA SER A 27 -8.07 -3.72 0.71
C SER A 27 -7.81 -4.69 -0.44
N VAL A 28 -8.75 -5.57 -0.78
CA VAL A 28 -8.65 -6.43 -1.97
C VAL A 28 -8.58 -5.60 -3.24
N TRP A 29 -9.45 -4.58 -3.36
CA TRP A 29 -9.42 -3.63 -4.48
C TRP A 29 -8.08 -2.89 -4.56
N LEU A 30 -7.62 -2.30 -3.44
CA LEU A 30 -6.35 -1.57 -3.35
C LEU A 30 -5.18 -2.43 -3.81
N VAL A 31 -5.09 -3.68 -3.32
CA VAL A 31 -4.03 -4.61 -3.73
C VAL A 31 -4.15 -4.95 -5.22
N GLY A 32 -5.36 -5.19 -5.73
CA GLY A 32 -5.59 -5.46 -7.15
C GLY A 32 -5.13 -4.33 -8.05
N VAL A 33 -5.50 -3.08 -7.72
CA VAL A 33 -5.09 -1.89 -8.48
C VAL A 33 -3.57 -1.69 -8.46
N ASN A 34 -2.91 -1.92 -7.32
CA ASN A 34 -1.45 -1.83 -7.25
C ASN A 34 -0.77 -2.98 -8.02
N LEU A 35 -1.28 -4.22 -7.93
CA LEU A 35 -0.75 -5.38 -8.65
C LEU A 35 -0.94 -5.30 -10.17
N ALA A 36 -1.91 -4.51 -10.65
CA ALA A 36 -2.07 -4.25 -12.08
C ALA A 36 -0.83 -3.58 -12.72
N CYS A 37 0.12 -3.07 -11.93
CA CYS A 37 1.44 -2.67 -12.45
C CYS A 37 2.15 -3.80 -13.22
N LEU A 38 1.91 -5.07 -12.87
CA LEU A 38 2.51 -6.22 -13.57
C LEU A 38 2.03 -6.33 -15.02
N TYR A 39 0.81 -5.90 -15.32
CA TYR A 39 0.30 -5.84 -16.68
C TYR A 39 1.06 -4.79 -17.52
N PHE A 40 1.44 -3.67 -16.90
CA PHE A 40 2.15 -2.56 -17.53
C PHE A 40 3.68 -2.61 -17.35
N ILE A 41 4.26 -3.75 -16.96
CA ILE A 41 5.65 -3.84 -16.47
C ILE A 41 6.74 -3.35 -17.45
N LYS A 42 6.42 -3.24 -18.74
CA LYS A 42 7.31 -2.67 -19.77
C LYS A 42 7.47 -1.15 -19.64
N HIS A 43 6.58 -0.48 -18.90
CA HIS A 43 6.61 0.96 -18.65
C HIS A 43 7.39 1.26 -17.36
N PRO A 44 8.27 2.28 -17.35
CA PRO A 44 9.03 2.64 -16.15
C PRO A 44 8.11 3.05 -14.99
N GLU A 45 6.95 3.63 -15.27
CA GLU A 45 5.96 4.02 -14.26
C GLU A 45 5.48 2.80 -13.46
N ALA A 46 5.19 1.69 -14.16
CA ALA A 46 4.77 0.45 -13.52
C ALA A 46 5.89 -0.22 -12.71
N GLN A 47 7.13 -0.14 -13.18
CA GLN A 47 8.30 -0.64 -12.45
C GLN A 47 8.52 0.15 -11.15
N VAL A 48 8.32 1.47 -11.18
CA VAL A 48 8.39 2.31 -9.98
C VAL A 48 7.25 1.99 -9.01
N VAL A 49 6.03 1.72 -9.48
CA VAL A 49 4.93 1.24 -8.62
C VAL A 49 5.33 -0.07 -7.95
N LEU A 50 5.79 -1.06 -8.73
CA LEU A 50 6.19 -2.37 -8.20
C LEU A 50 7.32 -2.24 -7.15
N ALA A 51 8.34 -1.44 -7.44
CA ALA A 51 9.45 -1.21 -6.52
C ALA A 51 8.98 -0.52 -5.23
N THR A 52 8.17 0.54 -5.35
CA THR A 52 7.58 1.27 -4.23
C THR A 52 6.75 0.36 -3.34
N THR A 53 5.86 -0.44 -3.94
CA THR A 53 5.02 -1.41 -3.21
C THR A 53 5.88 -2.47 -2.54
N GLY A 54 6.92 -2.99 -3.21
CA GLY A 54 7.84 -3.96 -2.62
C GLY A 54 8.56 -3.42 -1.38
N VAL A 55 9.09 -2.19 -1.47
CA VAL A 55 9.74 -1.53 -0.33
C VAL A 55 8.74 -1.28 0.80
N ALA A 56 7.52 -0.82 0.49
CA ALA A 56 6.47 -0.60 1.48
C ALA A 56 6.10 -1.89 2.23
N VAL A 57 5.94 -3.02 1.53
CA VAL A 57 5.68 -4.33 2.15
C VAL A 57 6.83 -4.76 3.06
N ILE A 58 8.08 -4.56 2.64
CA ILE A 58 9.25 -4.85 3.47
C ILE A 58 9.21 -4.01 4.76
N LEU A 59 8.97 -2.69 4.65
CA LEU A 59 8.86 -1.81 5.80
C LEU A 59 7.72 -2.23 6.74
N GLN A 60 6.54 -2.56 6.20
CA GLN A 60 5.41 -3.05 6.98
C GLN A 60 5.75 -4.35 7.72
N ALA A 61 6.42 -5.29 7.07
CA ALA A 61 6.87 -6.53 7.71
C ALA A 61 7.86 -6.25 8.85
N LEU A 62 8.79 -5.31 8.68
CA LEU A 62 9.74 -4.91 9.73
C LEU A 62 9.03 -4.24 10.92
N ILE A 63 8.08 -3.33 10.67
CA ILE A 63 7.26 -2.69 11.71
C ILE A 63 6.43 -3.74 12.45
N HIS A 64 5.77 -4.63 11.71
CA HIS A 64 4.94 -5.69 12.26
C HIS A 64 5.73 -6.64 13.17
N ARG A 65 6.97 -6.96 12.82
CA ARG A 65 7.84 -7.79 13.68
C ARG A 65 8.11 -7.15 15.04
N ARG A 66 8.15 -5.81 15.12
CA ARG A 66 8.47 -5.10 16.36
C ARG A 66 7.23 -4.74 17.17
N PHE A 67 6.13 -4.36 16.52
CA PHE A 67 4.95 -3.80 17.17
C PHE A 67 3.67 -4.63 16.96
N GLY A 68 3.72 -5.67 16.14
CA GLY A 68 2.54 -6.41 15.69
C GLY A 68 1.72 -5.62 14.66
N PHE A 69 0.49 -6.06 14.41
CA PHE A 69 -0.44 -5.34 13.54
C PHE A 69 -1.02 -4.14 14.29
N VAL A 70 -0.44 -2.96 14.07
CA VAL A 70 -0.81 -1.68 14.67
C VAL A 70 -1.04 -0.62 13.60
N ARG A 71 -1.71 0.48 13.95
CA ARG A 71 -1.96 1.63 13.05
C ARG A 71 -0.71 2.20 12.37
N LEU A 72 0.46 2.06 13.00
CA LEU A 72 1.73 2.54 12.45
C LEU A 72 2.12 1.88 11.12
N LEU A 73 1.56 0.71 10.76
CA LEU A 73 1.87 0.05 9.47
C LEU A 73 1.58 0.95 8.25
N GLY A 74 0.62 1.89 8.36
CA GLY A 74 0.29 2.83 7.29
C GLY A 74 1.43 3.78 6.91
N ILE A 75 2.42 3.99 7.81
CA ILE A 75 3.53 4.92 7.55
C ILE A 75 4.39 4.51 6.35
N ALA A 76 4.42 3.22 6.01
CA ALA A 76 5.17 2.72 4.85
C ALA A 76 4.67 3.31 3.53
N HIS A 77 3.40 3.76 3.48
CA HIS A 77 2.80 4.36 2.30
C HIS A 77 3.24 5.81 2.06
N ILE A 78 4.05 6.41 2.95
CA ILE A 78 4.68 7.70 2.67
C ILE A 78 5.52 7.68 1.38
N LEU A 79 5.98 6.49 0.97
CA LEU A 79 6.70 6.26 -0.29
C LEU A 79 5.86 6.54 -1.54
N TRP A 80 4.53 6.59 -1.43
CA TRP A 80 3.68 6.98 -2.56
C TRP A 80 3.86 8.45 -2.95
N ILE A 81 4.23 9.32 -2.01
CA ILE A 81 4.43 10.75 -2.27
C ILE A 81 5.53 10.98 -3.32
N PRO A 82 6.79 10.54 -3.11
CA PRO A 82 7.84 10.73 -4.12
C PRO A 82 7.53 9.99 -5.43
N MET A 83 6.86 8.83 -5.36
CA MET A 83 6.43 8.09 -6.56
C MET A 83 5.48 8.92 -7.43
N PHE A 84 4.39 9.44 -6.85
CA PHE A 84 3.42 10.24 -7.62
C PHE A 84 3.98 11.62 -8.00
N ALA A 85 4.83 12.22 -7.17
CA ALA A 85 5.53 13.46 -7.53
C ALA A 85 6.41 13.26 -8.78
N TRP A 86 7.11 12.14 -8.89
CA TRP A 86 7.88 11.81 -10.09
C TRP A 86 6.98 11.49 -11.30
N MET A 87 5.86 10.80 -11.12
CA MET A 87 4.91 10.56 -12.22
C MET A 87 4.29 11.85 -12.76
N ALA A 88 4.08 12.86 -11.90
CA ALA A 88 3.58 14.16 -12.32
C ALA A 88 4.51 14.88 -13.31
N THR A 89 5.83 14.59 -13.29
CA THR A 89 6.78 15.15 -14.27
C THR A 89 6.78 14.41 -15.60
N ARG A 90 5.99 13.33 -15.75
CA ARG A 90 5.96 12.44 -16.92
C ARG A 90 4.58 12.37 -17.60
N THR A 91 3.74 13.37 -17.34
CA THR A 91 2.36 13.41 -17.81
C THR A 91 2.25 13.35 -19.34
N THR A 92 3.22 13.93 -20.05
CA THR A 92 3.32 13.87 -21.52
C THR A 92 3.59 12.46 -22.05
N GLU A 93 4.49 11.71 -21.42
CA GLU A 93 4.85 10.35 -21.81
C GLU A 93 3.70 9.38 -21.51
N ILE A 94 3.06 9.57 -20.35
CA ILE A 94 1.90 8.78 -19.92
C ILE A 94 0.73 8.97 -20.87
N ALA A 95 0.49 10.20 -21.35
CA ALA A 95 -0.63 10.52 -22.25
C ALA A 95 -0.56 9.80 -23.62
N HIS A 96 0.61 9.30 -24.04
CA HIS A 96 0.73 8.49 -25.25
C HIS A 96 0.13 7.08 -25.10
N TYR A 97 -0.15 6.63 -23.87
CA TYR A 97 -0.65 5.29 -23.57
C TYR A 97 -1.95 5.39 -22.76
N PRO A 98 -3.13 5.48 -23.41
CA PRO A 98 -4.40 5.72 -22.73
C PRO A 98 -4.73 4.71 -21.62
N ASP A 99 -4.41 3.43 -21.83
CA ASP A 99 -4.67 2.38 -20.82
C ASP A 99 -3.79 2.55 -19.57
N LEU A 100 -2.51 2.89 -19.75
CA LEU A 100 -1.59 3.21 -18.67
C LEU A 100 -2.07 4.44 -17.91
N GLN A 101 -2.48 5.49 -18.64
CA GLN A 101 -3.00 6.73 -18.06
C GLN A 101 -4.24 6.46 -17.21
N ASN A 102 -5.22 5.73 -17.74
CA ASN A 102 -6.44 5.38 -17.03
C ASN A 102 -6.14 4.59 -15.75
N TRP A 103 -5.27 3.59 -15.85
CA TRP A 103 -4.84 2.83 -14.67
C TRP A 103 -4.13 3.72 -13.64
N LEU A 104 -3.22 4.61 -14.06
CA LEU A 104 -2.51 5.53 -13.15
C LEU A 104 -3.46 6.50 -12.45
N VAL A 105 -4.51 6.97 -13.12
CA VAL A 105 -5.56 7.79 -12.50
C VAL A 105 -6.32 7.00 -11.43
N ILE A 106 -6.71 5.75 -11.74
CA ILE A 106 -7.37 4.85 -10.78
C ILE A 106 -6.44 4.55 -9.60
N LEU A 107 -5.16 4.30 -9.87
CA LEU A 107 -4.13 4.05 -8.86
C LEU A 107 -3.96 5.26 -7.94
N LEU A 108 -3.84 6.46 -8.51
CA LEU A 108 -3.71 7.70 -7.75
C LEU A 108 -4.94 7.93 -6.86
N ALA A 109 -6.15 7.82 -7.42
CA ALA A 109 -7.37 8.00 -6.65
C ALA A 109 -7.50 6.97 -5.50
N THR A 110 -7.23 5.70 -5.79
CA THR A 110 -7.33 4.60 -4.81
C THR A 110 -6.29 4.75 -3.69
N ASN A 111 -5.04 5.07 -4.05
CA ASN A 111 -3.96 5.27 -3.08
C ASN A 111 -4.16 6.56 -2.29
N ALA A 112 -4.68 7.64 -2.88
CA ALA A 112 -4.96 8.88 -2.16
C ALA A 112 -6.02 8.67 -1.05
N VAL A 113 -7.11 7.96 -1.34
CA VAL A 113 -8.12 7.61 -0.32
C VAL A 113 -7.50 6.78 0.80
N SER A 114 -6.69 5.77 0.45
CA SER A 114 -6.02 4.93 1.45
C SER A 114 -5.00 5.72 2.28
N PHE A 115 -4.28 6.64 1.65
CA PHE A 115 -3.28 7.48 2.30
C PHE A 115 -3.89 8.43 3.34
N ILE A 116 -5.11 8.92 3.11
CA ILE A 116 -5.86 9.69 4.11
C ILE A 116 -6.15 8.82 5.34
N VAL A 117 -6.62 7.58 5.13
CA VAL A 117 -6.88 6.64 6.22
C VAL A 117 -5.59 6.33 7.00
N ASP A 118 -4.50 6.06 6.28
CA ASP A 118 -3.19 5.79 6.89
C ASP A 118 -2.67 6.98 7.70
N THR A 119 -2.84 8.20 7.19
CA THR A 119 -2.44 9.43 7.89
C THR A 119 -3.21 9.58 9.19
N VAL A 120 -4.54 9.41 9.15
CA VAL A 120 -5.38 9.44 10.36
C VAL A 120 -4.93 8.37 11.35
N ASP A 121 -4.65 7.15 10.89
CA ASP A 121 -4.21 6.04 11.74
C ASP A 121 -2.85 6.30 12.38
N VAL A 122 -1.89 6.84 11.63
CA VAL A 122 -0.57 7.22 12.14
C VAL A 122 -0.68 8.35 13.16
N LEU A 123 -1.51 9.37 12.92
CA LEU A 123 -1.75 10.45 13.88
C LEU A 123 -2.36 9.92 15.19
N ARG A 124 -3.40 9.08 15.09
CA ARG A 124 -4.01 8.41 16.26
C ARG A 124 -3.01 7.57 17.03
N PHE A 125 -2.14 6.86 16.31
CA PHE A 125 -1.03 6.15 16.93
C PHE A 125 -0.17 7.11 17.74
N PHE A 126 0.32 8.21 17.17
CA PHE A 126 1.12 9.18 17.94
C PHE A 126 0.37 9.82 19.11
N CYS A 127 -0.95 9.99 19.01
CA CYS A 127 -1.82 10.42 20.13
C CYS A 127 -2.04 9.36 21.22
N GLY A 128 -1.49 8.15 21.08
CA GLY A 128 -1.54 7.09 22.08
C GLY A 128 -2.52 5.95 21.77
N GLU A 129 -3.33 6.05 20.71
CA GLU A 129 -4.20 4.95 20.29
C GLU A 129 -3.37 3.83 19.63
N ARG A 130 -3.00 2.80 20.41
CA ARG A 130 -2.23 1.66 19.90
C ARG A 130 -3.08 0.55 19.25
N ALA A 131 -4.39 0.56 19.50
CA ALA A 131 -5.37 -0.32 18.86
C ALA A 131 -5.72 0.17 17.43
N PRO A 132 -6.19 -0.69 16.49
CA PRO A 132 -6.51 -2.10 16.68
C PRO A 132 -5.25 -2.97 16.75
N HIS A 133 -5.21 -3.87 17.72
CA HIS A 133 -4.28 -4.99 17.74
C HIS A 133 -4.96 -6.19 17.09
N TYR A 134 -4.90 -6.30 15.77
CA TYR A 134 -5.27 -7.57 15.14
C TYR A 134 -4.19 -8.59 15.49
N ARG A 135 -4.46 -9.48 16.44
CA ARG A 135 -3.60 -10.62 16.74
C ARG A 135 -4.09 -11.83 15.96
N TRP A 136 -3.14 -12.57 15.38
CA TRP A 136 -3.45 -13.83 14.71
C TRP A 136 -3.76 -14.95 15.72
N SER A 137 -3.16 -14.87 16.92
CA SER A 137 -3.37 -15.75 18.08
C SER A 137 -4.52 -15.28 18.96
#